data_AF-A0A6D2I487-F1
#
_entry.id   AF-A0A6D2I487-F1
#
_cell.length_a   1.000
_cell.length_b   1.000
_cell.length_c   1.000
_cell.angle_alpha   90.00
_cell.angle_beta   90.00
_cell.angle_gamma   90.00
#
_symmetry.space_group_name_H-M   'P 1'
#
loop_
_entity.id
_entity.type
_entity.pdbx_description
1 polymer ?
#
loop_
_entity_poly.entity_id
_entity_poly.type
_entity_poly.pdbx_seq_one_letter_code
_entity_poly.pdbx_strand_id
1 'polypeptide(L)'
;MDLEREEEEPDIDKSQEISQTKVKFDPWCPLRAPKAELKQLPVGLRYEYLGPNETYPVIVNAALTKEETALLVRELRKHRKALGYSLDDLTGISPELCTHRIILEDESNSAWVSPVHVVPKKGGITVIKNEHDELIPTRTITGHRMCVDYRKLNSSTRKDHYPLPFIDQMLERLANHQYYCFLDGYSGFFQIPIHPDDQEKTTFTCPYGTYAYRRMPFGLCNAPATFQRCMMSIFTDL
;
A
#
# COMPACT_ATOMS: atom_id res chain seq x y z
N MET A 1 51.59 10.45 -51.41
CA MET A 1 51.95 10.69 -50.00
C MET A 1 51.25 11.98 -49.56
N ASP A 2 49.99 12.20 -49.93
CA ASP A 2 48.77 11.67 -49.27
C ASP A 2 48.75 12.05 -47.80
N LEU A 3 48.34 13.30 -47.60
CA LEU A 3 48.00 13.93 -46.33
C LEU A 3 46.74 13.28 -45.76
N GLU A 4 46.85 12.78 -44.53
CA GLU A 4 45.73 12.24 -43.76
C GLU A 4 44.70 13.34 -43.49
N ARG A 5 43.47 13.10 -43.96
CA ARG A 5 42.28 13.90 -43.63
C ARG A 5 41.90 13.59 -42.17
N GLU A 6 41.91 14.60 -41.32
CA GLU A 6 41.15 14.60 -40.07
C GLU A 6 39.65 14.63 -40.42
N GLU A 7 38.90 13.60 -40.00
CA GLU A 7 37.45 13.56 -40.08
C GLU A 7 36.86 14.42 -38.94
N GLU A 8 36.33 15.59 -39.27
CA GLU A 8 35.48 16.39 -38.38
C GLU A 8 34.12 15.69 -38.21
N GLU A 9 33.80 15.21 -37.00
CA GLU A 9 32.45 14.79 -36.63
C GLU A 9 31.49 16.00 -36.63
N PRO A 10 30.33 15.95 -37.31
CA PRO A 10 29.36 17.03 -37.24
C PRO A 10 28.61 17.02 -35.90
N ASP A 11 28.76 18.13 -35.17
CA ASP A 11 28.02 18.50 -33.97
C ASP A 11 26.52 18.64 -34.29
N ILE A 12 25.73 17.60 -33.98
CA ILE A 12 24.28 17.62 -34.14
C ILE A 12 23.69 18.39 -32.96
N ASP A 13 23.47 19.67 -33.22
CA ASP A 13 22.69 20.63 -32.44
C ASP A 13 21.42 19.99 -31.85
N LYS A 14 21.45 19.85 -30.51
CA LYS A 14 20.33 19.44 -29.65
C LYS A 14 19.28 20.55 -29.56
N SER A 15 18.68 20.91 -30.68
CA SER A 15 17.67 21.98 -30.73
C SER A 15 16.59 21.70 -31.78
N GLN A 16 15.98 20.51 -31.73
CA GLN A 16 14.69 20.27 -32.38
C GLN A 16 13.72 19.62 -31.39
N GLU A 17 13.00 20.51 -30.70
CA GLU A 17 11.60 20.38 -30.28
C GLU A 17 11.03 18.95 -30.24
N ILE A 18 11.31 18.22 -29.16
CA ILE A 18 10.31 17.28 -28.63
C ILE A 18 9.26 18.15 -27.97
N SER A 19 8.37 18.69 -28.80
CA SER A 19 7.07 19.14 -28.36
C SER A 19 6.41 17.94 -27.68
N GLN A 20 6.45 17.93 -26.34
CA GLN A 20 5.72 16.98 -25.52
C GLN A 20 4.24 17.26 -25.71
N THR A 21 3.67 16.78 -26.81
CA THR A 21 2.26 16.46 -26.90
C THR A 21 2.01 15.48 -25.76
N LYS A 22 1.42 15.97 -24.66
CA LYS A 22 0.82 15.14 -23.63
C LYS A 22 -0.19 14.23 -24.32
N VAL A 23 0.26 13.03 -24.72
CA VAL A 23 -0.64 11.96 -25.15
C VAL A 23 -1.56 11.75 -23.96
N LYS A 24 -2.82 12.18 -24.09
CA LYS A 24 -3.88 11.83 -23.14
C LYS A 24 -4.07 10.33 -23.25
N PHE A 25 -3.29 9.58 -22.48
CA PHE A 25 -3.48 8.15 -22.35
C PHE A 25 -4.86 7.90 -21.77
N ASP A 26 -5.62 7.00 -22.40
CA ASP A 26 -6.88 6.50 -21.87
C ASP A 26 -6.62 5.94 -20.45
N PRO A 27 -7.26 6.50 -19.40
CA PRO A 27 -7.11 6.01 -18.04
C PRO A 27 -7.45 4.52 -17.90
N TRP A 28 -8.34 3.99 -18.75
CA TRP A 28 -8.80 2.61 -18.70
C TRP A 28 -8.16 1.71 -19.75
N CYS A 29 -6.96 2.09 -20.25
CA CYS A 29 -6.24 1.31 -21.25
C CYS A 29 -6.05 -0.16 -20.81
N PRO A 30 -6.47 -1.16 -21.63
CA PRO A 30 -6.28 -2.58 -21.33
C PRO A 30 -4.82 -2.99 -21.13
N LEU A 31 -3.89 -2.32 -21.80
CA LEU A 31 -2.46 -2.62 -21.71
C LEU A 31 -1.88 -2.34 -20.31
N ARG A 32 -2.51 -1.42 -19.55
CA ARG A 32 -2.14 -1.08 -18.18
C ARG A 32 -3.03 -1.77 -17.14
N ALA A 33 -3.95 -2.62 -17.58
CA ALA A 33 -4.84 -3.33 -16.68
C ALA A 33 -4.05 -4.24 -15.73
N PRO A 34 -4.50 -4.37 -14.46
CA PRO A 34 -3.88 -5.26 -13.52
C PRO A 34 -3.99 -6.71 -14.00
N LYS A 35 -2.86 -7.43 -14.02
CA LYS A 35 -2.84 -8.89 -14.26
C LYS A 35 -3.21 -9.60 -12.96
N ALA A 36 -4.48 -9.52 -12.57
CA ALA A 36 -4.98 -10.09 -11.32
C ALA A 36 -5.47 -11.52 -11.54
N GLU A 37 -4.97 -12.47 -10.74
CA GLU A 37 -5.55 -13.81 -10.64
C GLU A 37 -6.83 -13.72 -9.78
N LEU A 38 -7.99 -13.83 -10.43
CA LEU A 38 -9.28 -13.74 -9.75
C LEU A 38 -9.49 -14.97 -8.86
N LYS A 39 -9.87 -14.71 -7.62
CA LYS A 39 -10.19 -15.77 -6.64
C LYS A 39 -11.64 -16.19 -6.81
N GLN A 40 -11.95 -17.41 -6.41
CA GLN A 40 -13.35 -17.82 -6.27
C GLN A 40 -14.00 -17.00 -5.15
N LEU A 41 -15.16 -16.41 -5.44
CA LEU A 41 -15.90 -15.58 -4.52
C LEU A 41 -16.96 -16.40 -3.76
N PRO A 42 -17.27 -16.05 -2.50
CA PRO A 42 -18.41 -16.60 -1.78
C PRO A 42 -19.74 -16.40 -2.52
N VAL A 43 -20.71 -17.27 -2.21
CA VAL A 43 -22.09 -17.16 -2.73
C VAL A 43 -22.67 -15.81 -2.31
N GLY A 44 -23.13 -15.02 -3.29
CA GLY A 44 -23.67 -13.67 -3.07
C GLY A 44 -22.72 -12.54 -3.49
N LEU A 45 -21.50 -12.83 -3.92
CA LEU A 45 -20.58 -11.85 -4.51
C LEU A 45 -20.26 -12.21 -5.97
N ARG A 46 -20.04 -11.18 -6.79
CA ARG A 46 -19.65 -11.35 -8.19
C ARG A 46 -18.67 -10.27 -8.63
N TYR A 47 -17.93 -10.55 -9.68
CA TYR A 47 -17.05 -9.57 -10.31
C TYR A 47 -17.84 -8.66 -11.26
N GLU A 48 -17.48 -7.38 -11.23
CA GLU A 48 -17.84 -6.36 -12.20
C GLU A 48 -16.59 -5.66 -12.69
N TYR A 49 -16.65 -5.02 -13.85
CA TYR A 49 -15.46 -4.50 -14.52
C TYR A 49 -15.59 -3.02 -14.85
N LEU A 50 -14.58 -2.25 -14.43
CA LEU A 50 -14.56 -0.81 -14.67
C LEU A 50 -13.99 -0.47 -16.05
N GLY A 51 -13.10 -1.30 -16.62
CA GLY A 51 -12.51 -1.08 -17.94
C GLY A 51 -13.10 -1.95 -19.06
N PRO A 52 -12.73 -1.67 -20.31
CA PRO A 52 -13.11 -2.49 -21.47
C PRO A 52 -12.48 -3.90 -21.38
N ASN A 53 -13.06 -4.88 -22.08
CA ASN A 53 -12.57 -6.27 -22.12
C ASN A 53 -12.43 -6.94 -20.74
N GLU A 54 -13.37 -6.68 -19.82
CA GLU A 54 -13.35 -7.28 -18.47
C GLU A 54 -12.07 -6.96 -17.69
N THR A 55 -11.54 -5.75 -17.89
CA THR A 55 -10.38 -5.26 -17.15
C THR A 55 -10.80 -4.47 -15.92
N TYR A 56 -9.89 -4.36 -14.94
CA TYR A 56 -10.11 -3.63 -13.68
C TYR A 56 -11.30 -4.19 -12.87
N PRO A 57 -11.13 -5.40 -12.31
CA PRO A 57 -12.18 -6.07 -11.55
C PRO A 57 -12.50 -5.32 -10.26
N VAL A 58 -13.78 -5.26 -9.92
CA VAL A 58 -14.33 -4.86 -8.61
C VAL A 58 -15.31 -5.93 -8.14
N ILE A 59 -15.44 -6.08 -6.82
CA ILE A 59 -16.34 -7.06 -6.22
C ILE A 59 -17.62 -6.34 -5.81
N VAL A 60 -18.76 -6.84 -6.29
CA VAL A 60 -20.08 -6.30 -5.97
C VAL A 60 -21.00 -7.40 -5.44
N ASN A 61 -22.07 -6.99 -4.75
CA ASN A 61 -23.11 -7.93 -4.34
C ASN A 61 -23.86 -8.46 -5.57
N ALA A 62 -24.03 -9.78 -5.63
CA ALA A 62 -24.71 -10.45 -6.73
C ALA A 62 -26.20 -10.11 -6.83
N ALA A 63 -26.82 -9.66 -5.73
CA ALA A 63 -28.22 -9.26 -5.69
C ALA A 63 -28.50 -7.85 -6.21
N LEU A 64 -27.46 -7.04 -6.52
CA LEU A 64 -27.66 -5.69 -7.05
C LEU A 64 -28.33 -5.74 -8.42
N THR A 65 -29.29 -4.83 -8.62
CA THR A 65 -29.96 -4.66 -9.91
C THR A 65 -28.99 -4.15 -10.97
N LYS A 66 -29.36 -4.29 -12.25
CA LYS A 66 -28.52 -3.82 -13.36
C LYS A 66 -28.36 -2.30 -13.33
N GLU A 67 -29.43 -1.60 -12.93
CA GLU A 67 -29.48 -0.15 -12.79
C GLU A 67 -28.57 0.34 -11.67
N GLU A 68 -28.66 -0.25 -10.47
CA GLU A 68 -27.79 0.07 -9.34
C GLU A 68 -26.32 -0.20 -9.65
N THR A 69 -26.04 -1.34 -10.28
CA THR A 69 -24.69 -1.71 -10.69
C THR A 69 -24.13 -0.70 -11.70
N ALA A 70 -24.92 -0.27 -12.68
CA ALA A 70 -24.50 0.72 -13.66
C ALA A 70 -24.19 2.08 -13.02
N LEU A 71 -25.00 2.51 -12.05
CA LEU A 71 -24.75 3.74 -11.29
C LEU A 71 -23.46 3.65 -10.46
N LEU A 72 -23.23 2.53 -9.78
CA LEU A 72 -22.03 2.28 -8.99
C LEU A 72 -20.78 2.29 -9.88
N VAL A 73 -20.77 1.52 -10.96
CA VAL A 73 -19.64 1.44 -11.90
C VAL A 73 -19.35 2.81 -12.51
N ARG A 74 -20.40 3.59 -12.85
CA ARG A 74 -20.23 4.95 -13.36
C ARG A 74 -19.52 5.86 -12.35
N GLU A 75 -19.86 5.76 -11.08
CA GLU A 75 -19.23 6.58 -10.03
C GLU A 75 -17.80 6.14 -9.75
N LEU A 76 -17.56 4.82 -9.62
CA LEU A 76 -16.21 4.27 -9.42
C LEU A 76 -15.27 4.64 -10.59
N ARG A 77 -15.78 4.70 -11.82
CA ARG A 77 -15.00 5.12 -12.99
C ARG A 77 -14.49 6.56 -12.90
N LYS A 78 -15.22 7.47 -12.24
CA LYS A 78 -14.78 8.86 -12.05
C LYS A 78 -13.60 8.95 -11.09
N HIS A 79 -13.57 8.08 -10.08
CA HIS A 79 -12.58 8.09 -9.01
C HIS A 79 -11.46 7.07 -9.21
N ARG A 80 -11.01 6.86 -10.46
CA ARG A 80 -9.94 5.88 -10.78
C ARG A 80 -8.70 6.05 -9.91
N LYS A 81 -8.29 7.29 -9.62
CA LYS A 81 -7.09 7.57 -8.82
C LYS A 81 -7.18 7.07 -7.37
N ALA A 82 -8.39 6.90 -6.83
CA ALA A 82 -8.58 6.33 -5.50
C ALA A 82 -8.46 4.80 -5.51
N LEU A 83 -8.65 4.17 -6.68
CA LEU A 83 -8.56 2.72 -6.87
C LEU A 83 -7.14 2.37 -7.32
N GLY A 84 -6.30 1.96 -6.36
CA GLY A 84 -4.89 1.63 -6.59
C GLY A 84 -4.70 0.31 -7.35
N TYR A 85 -4.81 0.34 -8.68
CA TYR A 85 -4.56 -0.83 -9.53
C TYR A 85 -3.07 -1.05 -9.83
N SER A 86 -2.27 0.02 -9.79
CA SER A 86 -0.82 -0.03 -9.88
C SER A 86 -0.17 0.77 -8.75
N LEU A 87 1.12 0.53 -8.50
CA LEU A 87 1.87 1.31 -7.52
C LEU A 87 1.97 2.79 -7.90
N ASP A 88 1.96 3.11 -9.20
CA ASP A 88 1.98 4.48 -9.72
C ASP A 88 0.70 5.24 -9.40
N ASP A 89 -0.42 4.53 -9.20
CA ASP A 89 -1.70 5.13 -8.85
C ASP A 89 -1.77 5.53 -7.36
N LEU A 90 -0.90 4.98 -6.51
CA LEU A 90 -0.88 5.23 -5.08
C LEU A 90 0.00 6.45 -4.75
N THR A 91 -0.59 7.64 -4.72
CA THR A 91 0.11 8.90 -4.39
C THR A 91 0.54 9.01 -2.92
N GLY A 92 0.09 8.08 -2.06
CA GLY A 92 0.28 8.13 -0.61
C GLY A 92 -0.52 9.27 0.04
N ILE A 93 -0.40 9.38 1.36
CA ILE A 93 -1.07 10.43 2.15
C ILE A 93 -0.16 11.68 2.15
N SER A 94 -0.79 12.86 1.99
CA SER A 94 -0.07 14.14 2.04
C SER A 94 0.54 14.36 3.44
N PRO A 95 1.83 14.77 3.54
CA PRO A 95 2.44 15.12 4.82
C PRO A 95 1.69 16.22 5.59
N GLU A 96 0.97 17.10 4.88
CA GLU A 96 0.14 18.17 5.47
C GLU A 96 -1.05 17.61 6.25
N LEU A 97 -1.61 16.48 5.81
CA LEU A 97 -2.72 15.81 6.47
C LEU A 97 -2.24 14.98 7.66
N CYS A 98 -1.16 14.22 7.45
CA CYS A 98 -0.61 13.38 8.49
C CYS A 98 0.87 13.11 8.25
N THR A 99 1.66 13.30 9.31
CA THR A 99 3.06 12.89 9.36
C THR A 99 3.28 12.12 10.65
N HIS A 100 3.95 10.97 10.55
CA HIS A 100 4.33 10.19 11.72
C HIS A 100 5.56 10.81 12.40
N ARG A 101 5.47 10.96 13.72
CA ARG A 101 6.55 11.46 14.59
C ARG A 101 6.95 10.41 15.61
N ILE A 102 8.25 10.31 15.86
CA ILE A 102 8.84 9.41 16.85
C ILE A 102 9.46 10.27 17.94
N ILE A 103 8.65 10.56 18.97
CA ILE A 103 9.04 11.40 20.10
C ILE A 103 9.61 10.51 21.19
N LEU A 104 10.88 10.69 21.51
CA LEU A 104 11.56 9.96 22.57
C LEU A 104 11.26 10.58 23.94
N GLU A 105 11.30 9.78 25.00
CA GLU A 105 11.13 10.27 26.39
C GLU A 105 12.31 11.16 26.81
N ASP A 106 13.53 10.79 26.41
CA ASP A 106 14.74 11.58 26.59
C ASP A 106 15.35 11.95 25.22
N GLU A 107 15.87 13.17 25.10
CA GLU A 107 16.60 13.61 23.89
C GLU A 107 17.96 12.91 23.81
N SER A 108 17.96 11.66 23.32
CA SER A 108 19.17 10.91 23.02
C SER A 108 19.65 11.18 21.60
N ASN A 109 20.88 11.69 21.47
CA ASN A 109 21.57 11.89 20.20
C ASN A 109 22.28 10.61 19.69
N SER A 110 22.03 9.44 20.29
CA SER A 110 22.69 8.20 19.86
C SER A 110 22.21 7.75 18.48
N ALA A 111 23.12 7.28 17.64
CA ALA A 111 22.76 6.65 16.37
C ALA A 111 21.88 5.41 16.61
N TRP A 112 20.67 5.42 16.06
CA TRP A 112 19.71 4.33 16.20
C TRP A 112 19.94 3.28 15.11
N VAL A 113 20.01 2.00 15.49
CA VAL A 113 20.03 0.89 14.55
C VAL A 113 19.22 -0.27 15.15
N SER A 114 18.23 -0.74 14.39
CA SER A 114 17.39 -1.88 14.76
C SER A 114 17.76 -3.12 13.92
N PRO A 115 17.83 -4.32 14.52
CA PRO A 115 18.11 -5.53 13.77
C PRO A 115 16.87 -5.96 12.95
N VAL A 116 17.11 -6.68 11.86
CA VAL A 116 16.04 -7.22 11.01
C VAL A 116 15.99 -8.74 11.10
N HIS A 117 14.77 -9.28 11.10
CA HIS A 117 14.50 -10.71 11.06
C HIS A 117 13.57 -11.03 9.88
N VAL A 118 13.83 -12.15 9.22
CA VAL A 118 12.97 -12.65 8.13
C VAL A 118 12.04 -13.71 8.70
N VAL A 119 10.74 -13.44 8.66
CA VAL A 119 9.69 -14.30 9.22
C VAL A 119 8.94 -15.01 8.09
N PRO A 120 8.88 -16.36 8.07
CA PRO A 120 8.11 -17.08 7.06
C PRO A 120 6.61 -16.84 7.24
N LYS A 121 5.92 -16.50 6.15
CA LYS A 121 4.46 -16.35 6.10
C LYS A 121 3.82 -17.74 6.03
N LYS A 122 3.22 -18.15 7.14
CA LYS A 122 2.45 -19.41 7.21
C LYS A 122 1.15 -19.25 6.42
N GLY A 123 0.96 -20.07 5.40
CA GLY A 123 -0.27 -20.16 4.61
C GLY A 123 -1.35 -21.00 5.27
N GLY A 124 -2.31 -21.44 4.46
CA GLY A 124 -3.33 -22.41 4.87
C GLY A 124 -2.73 -23.74 5.31
N ILE A 125 -3.49 -24.50 6.10
CA ILE A 125 -3.11 -25.85 6.52
C ILE A 125 -3.29 -26.77 5.32
N THR A 126 -2.24 -27.45 4.91
CA THR A 126 -2.28 -28.54 3.94
C THR A 126 -2.02 -29.85 4.67
N VAL A 127 -2.62 -30.93 4.20
CA VAL A 127 -2.39 -32.26 4.77
C VAL A 127 -1.36 -32.96 3.89
N ILE A 128 -0.20 -33.27 4.45
CA ILE A 128 0.89 -33.97 3.76
C ILE A 128 0.95 -35.38 4.32
N LYS A 129 0.97 -36.39 3.45
CA LYS A 129 1.21 -37.78 3.86
C LYS A 129 2.69 -37.98 4.14
N ASN A 130 3.01 -38.47 5.34
CA ASN A 130 4.38 -38.82 5.71
C ASN A 130 4.78 -40.20 5.12
N GLU A 131 6.04 -40.62 5.29
CA GLU A 131 6.56 -41.93 4.84
C GLU A 131 5.81 -43.13 5.47
N HIS A 132 5.13 -42.89 6.59
CA HIS A 132 4.30 -43.87 7.30
C HIS A 132 2.80 -43.78 6.92
N ASP A 133 2.48 -43.07 5.83
CA ASP A 133 1.12 -42.79 5.33
C ASP A 133 0.19 -42.05 6.31
N GLU A 134 0.76 -41.46 7.36
CA GLU A 134 0.06 -40.59 8.30
C GLU A 134 -0.16 -39.20 7.70
N LEU A 135 -1.38 -38.69 7.85
CA LEU A 135 -1.80 -37.37 7.37
C LEU A 135 -1.40 -36.29 8.39
N ILE A 136 -0.28 -35.60 8.14
CA ILE A 136 0.21 -34.53 9.01
C ILE A 136 -0.30 -33.17 8.50
N PRO A 137 -1.02 -32.39 9.32
CA PRO A 137 -1.39 -31.02 8.98
C PRO A 137 -0.14 -30.12 9.04
N THR A 138 0.41 -29.79 7.88
CA THR A 138 1.56 -28.89 7.74
C THR A 138 1.10 -27.54 7.20
N ARG A 139 1.68 -26.44 7.69
CA ARG A 139 1.43 -25.11 7.11
C ARG A 139 2.48 -24.80 6.06
N THR A 140 2.06 -24.67 4.80
CA THR A 140 2.95 -24.27 3.70
C THR A 140 3.45 -22.85 3.89
N ILE A 141 4.74 -22.60 3.64
CA ILE A 141 5.29 -21.25 3.65
C ILE A 141 4.93 -20.59 2.31
N THR A 142 4.15 -19.52 2.36
CA THR A 142 3.66 -18.79 1.16
C THR A 142 4.52 -17.60 0.76
N GLY A 143 5.51 -17.26 1.58
CA GLY A 143 6.42 -16.15 1.35
C GLY A 143 7.18 -15.80 2.62
N HIS A 144 7.97 -14.73 2.56
CA HIS A 144 8.73 -14.22 3.71
C HIS A 144 8.34 -12.77 4.00
N ARG A 145 8.39 -12.38 5.27
CA ARG A 145 8.15 -11.01 5.74
C ARG A 145 9.40 -10.50 6.42
N MET A 146 9.85 -9.32 6.03
CA MET A 146 10.88 -8.60 6.74
C MET A 146 10.26 -7.95 7.98
N CYS A 147 10.83 -8.22 9.15
CA CYS A 147 10.38 -7.67 10.43
C CYS A 147 11.57 -6.95 11.09
N VAL A 148 11.47 -5.63 11.24
CA VAL A 148 12.46 -4.85 11.99
C VAL A 148 12.08 -4.89 13.46
N ASP A 149 13.05 -5.20 14.32
CA ASP A 149 12.84 -5.27 15.76
C ASP A 149 12.98 -3.89 16.41
N TYR A 150 11.86 -3.16 16.45
CA TYR A 150 11.78 -1.86 17.10
C TYR A 150 11.54 -1.92 18.61
N ARG A 151 11.69 -3.07 19.30
CA ARG A 151 11.40 -3.16 20.75
C ARG A 151 12.16 -2.13 21.59
N LYS A 152 13.44 -1.92 21.30
CA LYS A 152 14.27 -0.91 21.99
C LYS A 152 13.77 0.51 21.70
N LEU A 153 13.58 0.84 20.43
CA LEU A 153 13.06 2.14 20.00
C LEU A 153 11.70 2.43 20.63
N ASN A 154 10.79 1.46 20.57
CA ASN A 154 9.45 1.56 21.14
C ASN A 154 9.49 1.79 22.65
N SER A 155 10.42 1.17 23.37
CA SER A 155 10.54 1.35 24.83
C SER A 155 10.97 2.77 25.19
N SER A 156 11.79 3.42 24.36
CA SER A 156 12.22 4.80 24.53
C SER A 156 11.27 5.84 23.91
N THR A 157 10.24 5.40 23.17
CA THR A 157 9.27 6.28 22.50
C THR A 157 8.11 6.56 23.44
N ARG A 158 7.79 7.85 23.63
CA ARG A 158 6.62 8.28 24.41
C ARG A 158 5.34 7.72 23.79
N LYS A 159 4.56 7.00 24.58
CA LYS A 159 3.33 6.32 24.12
C LYS A 159 2.23 7.33 23.82
N ASP A 160 1.64 7.21 22.64
CA ASP A 160 0.48 7.99 22.23
C ASP A 160 -0.81 7.21 22.52
N HIS A 161 -1.52 7.61 23.57
CA HIS A 161 -2.80 7.03 23.96
C HIS A 161 -3.95 7.68 23.19
N TYR A 162 -4.01 7.43 21.87
CA TYR A 162 -5.12 7.92 21.05
C TYR A 162 -6.37 7.04 21.23
N PRO A 163 -7.54 7.63 21.54
CA PRO A 163 -8.75 6.86 21.79
C PRO A 163 -9.25 6.20 20.49
N LEU A 164 -9.47 4.89 20.55
CA LEU A 164 -10.20 4.18 19.51
C LEU A 164 -11.71 4.25 19.81
N PRO A 165 -12.55 4.50 18.81
CA PRO A 165 -14.00 4.46 18.99
C PRO A 165 -14.43 3.04 19.40
N PHE A 166 -15.48 2.97 20.23
CA PHE A 166 -16.08 1.69 20.60
C PHE A 166 -16.78 1.06 19.39
N ILE A 167 -16.62 -0.25 19.24
CA ILE A 167 -17.20 -1.00 18.11
C ILE A 167 -18.72 -0.82 18.07
N ASP A 168 -19.39 -0.87 19.21
CA ASP A 168 -20.85 -0.74 19.29
C ASP A 168 -21.33 0.62 18.75
N GLN A 169 -20.61 1.71 19.05
CA GLN A 169 -20.94 3.03 18.52
C GLN A 169 -20.75 3.12 17.00
N MET A 170 -19.75 2.41 16.46
CA MET A 170 -19.56 2.32 15.01
C MET A 170 -20.68 1.51 14.36
N LEU A 171 -21.10 0.41 14.98
CA LEU A 171 -22.18 -0.45 14.47
C LEU A 171 -23.54 0.25 14.50
N GLU A 172 -23.84 1.01 15.56
CA GLU A 172 -25.07 1.80 15.66
C GLU A 172 -25.17 2.86 14.54
N ARG A 173 -24.05 3.54 14.24
CA ARG A 173 -23.99 4.51 13.12
C ARG A 173 -24.20 3.82 11.77
N LEU A 174 -23.72 2.60 11.62
CA LEU A 174 -23.83 1.83 10.38
C LEU A 174 -25.25 1.27 10.17
N ALA A 175 -25.93 0.80 11.23
CA ALA A 175 -27.16 0.00 11.16
C ALA A 175 -28.31 0.59 10.33
N ASN A 176 -28.40 1.92 10.20
CA ASN A 176 -29.48 2.59 9.47
C ASN A 176 -29.20 2.81 7.97
N HIS A 177 -28.12 2.24 7.42
CA HIS A 177 -27.77 2.37 6.00
C HIS A 177 -28.21 1.15 5.19
N GLN A 178 -28.75 1.38 4.00
CA GLN A 178 -29.20 0.31 3.08
C GLN A 178 -28.04 -0.37 2.34
N TYR A 179 -26.96 0.37 2.10
CA TYR A 179 -25.81 -0.09 1.33
C TYR A 179 -24.53 0.04 2.16
N TYR A 180 -23.69 -0.98 2.06
CA TYR A 180 -22.40 -1.03 2.74
C TYR A 180 -21.29 -1.24 1.71
N CYS A 181 -20.19 -0.51 1.88
CA CYS A 181 -18.97 -0.71 1.11
C CYS A 181 -17.79 -0.97 2.06
N PHE A 182 -16.91 -1.88 1.66
CA PHE A 182 -15.68 -2.17 2.38
C PHE A 182 -14.52 -1.71 1.50
N LEU A 183 -13.74 -0.75 2.00
CA LEU A 183 -12.55 -0.23 1.35
C LEU A 183 -11.34 -0.59 2.20
N ASP A 184 -10.36 -1.29 1.62
CA ASP A 184 -9.10 -1.60 2.28
C ASP A 184 -7.98 -0.73 1.69
N GLY A 185 -7.28 -0.02 2.58
CA GLY A 185 -6.16 0.84 2.21
C GLY A 185 -4.91 -0.01 1.95
N TYR A 186 -4.50 -0.13 0.68
CA TYR A 186 -3.32 -0.92 0.31
C TYR A 186 -2.09 -0.49 1.11
N SER A 187 -1.58 -1.37 1.97
CA SER A 187 -0.41 -1.08 2.81
C SER A 187 -0.52 0.25 3.57
N GLY A 188 -1.68 0.53 4.18
CA GLY A 188 -2.05 1.84 4.73
C GLY A 188 -0.97 2.55 5.56
N PHE A 189 -0.23 1.83 6.41
CA PHE A 189 0.86 2.45 7.20
C PHE A 189 1.98 3.01 6.31
N PHE A 190 2.38 2.29 5.26
CA PHE A 190 3.41 2.75 4.32
C PHE A 190 2.97 3.93 3.45
N GLN A 191 1.71 4.35 3.51
CA GLN A 191 1.25 5.56 2.84
C GLN A 191 1.54 6.82 3.67
N ILE A 192 1.72 6.69 4.99
CA ILE A 192 1.96 7.83 5.89
C ILE A 192 3.47 8.15 5.92
N PRO A 193 3.87 9.40 5.62
CA PRO A 193 5.27 9.82 5.69
C PRO A 193 5.76 9.92 7.14
N ILE A 194 7.04 9.59 7.35
CA ILE A 194 7.74 9.90 8.60
C ILE A 194 8.40 11.26 8.45
N HIS A 195 8.33 12.07 9.50
CA HIS A 195 9.02 13.36 9.53
C HIS A 195 10.52 13.19 9.26
N PRO A 196 11.15 14.05 8.43
CA PRO A 196 12.56 13.91 8.06
C PRO A 196 13.50 13.64 9.26
N ASP A 197 13.35 14.42 10.34
CA ASP A 197 14.17 14.31 11.56
C ASP A 197 13.98 13.00 12.35
N ASP A 198 12.91 12.25 12.06
CA ASP A 198 12.58 10.99 12.73
C ASP A 198 12.91 9.76 11.86
N GLN A 199 13.27 9.94 10.58
CA GLN A 199 13.58 8.84 9.68
C GLN A 199 14.78 8.01 10.17
N GLU A 200 15.83 8.68 10.65
CA GLU A 200 17.03 8.03 11.18
C GLU A 200 16.75 7.11 12.37
N LYS A 201 15.69 7.37 13.14
CA LYS A 201 15.28 6.52 14.26
C LYS A 201 14.77 5.15 13.79
N THR A 202 14.30 5.06 12.55
CA THR A 202 13.80 3.82 11.95
C THR A 202 14.87 2.98 11.26
N THR A 203 16.13 3.41 11.36
CA THR A 203 17.26 2.76 10.70
C THR A 203 17.39 1.30 11.10
N PHE A 204 17.65 0.46 10.11
CA PHE A 204 17.92 -0.96 10.28
C PHE A 204 19.12 -1.38 9.43
N THR A 205 19.78 -2.46 9.83
CA THR A 205 20.89 -3.05 9.08
C THR A 205 20.48 -4.38 8.50
N CYS A 206 20.80 -4.58 7.22
CA CYS A 206 20.71 -5.86 6.53
C CYS A 206 22.08 -6.18 5.89
N PRO A 207 22.30 -7.41 5.38
CA PRO A 207 23.58 -7.79 4.77
C PRO A 207 24.04 -6.89 3.60
N TYR A 208 23.13 -6.13 3.01
CA TYR A 208 23.39 -5.25 1.87
C TYR A 208 23.67 -3.79 2.26
N GLY A 209 23.49 -3.43 3.53
CA GLY A 209 23.72 -2.08 4.02
C GLY A 209 22.77 -1.65 5.13
N THR A 210 22.87 -0.38 5.48
CA THR A 210 22.04 0.28 6.47
C THR A 210 21.03 1.17 5.76
N TYR A 211 19.76 1.03 6.09
CA TYR A 211 18.65 1.74 5.44
C TYR A 211 17.71 2.32 6.49
N ALA A 212 17.03 3.41 6.14
CA ALA A 212 16.02 4.06 6.96
C ALA A 212 14.70 4.17 6.19
N TYR A 213 13.58 4.11 6.90
CA TYR A 213 12.27 4.25 6.29
C TYR A 213 11.89 5.72 6.12
N ARG A 214 11.37 6.05 4.93
CA ARG A 214 10.73 7.36 4.65
C ARG A 214 9.24 7.38 4.97
N ARG A 215 8.63 6.21 5.06
CA ARG A 215 7.20 5.98 5.32
C ARG A 215 7.05 5.06 6.51
N MET A 216 5.96 5.18 7.25
CA MET A 216 5.78 4.52 8.54
C MET A 216 5.81 2.97 8.41
N PRO A 217 6.86 2.27 8.92
CA PRO A 217 6.94 0.83 8.85
C PRO A 217 6.07 0.15 9.91
N PHE A 218 5.83 -1.14 9.70
CA PHE A 218 5.26 -2.00 10.74
C PHE A 218 6.21 -2.12 11.95
N GLY A 219 5.62 -2.23 13.14
CA GLY A 219 6.36 -2.50 14.38
C GLY A 219 6.59 -1.29 15.27
N LEU A 220 6.34 -0.06 14.80
CA LEU A 220 6.38 1.15 15.66
C LEU A 220 5.16 1.20 16.59
N CYS A 221 5.37 1.54 17.86
CA CYS A 221 4.30 1.47 18.87
C CYS A 221 3.15 2.45 18.64
N ASN A 222 3.43 3.63 18.07
CA ASN A 222 2.43 4.68 17.84
C ASN A 222 1.87 4.67 16.40
N ALA A 223 2.24 3.70 15.57
CA ALA A 223 1.74 3.60 14.20
C ALA A 223 0.21 3.47 14.12
N PRO A 224 -0.47 2.62 14.94
CA PRO A 224 -1.92 2.55 14.95
C PRO A 224 -2.59 3.87 15.36
N ALA A 225 -2.06 4.54 16.39
CA ALA A 225 -2.57 5.83 16.87
C ALA A 225 -2.46 6.92 15.79
N THR A 226 -1.32 6.98 15.10
CA THR A 226 -1.10 7.92 13.99
C THR A 226 -2.07 7.63 12.83
N PHE A 227 -2.22 6.35 12.47
CA PHE A 227 -3.11 5.94 11.40
C PHE A 227 -4.57 6.27 11.73
N GLN A 228 -5.02 6.01 12.97
CA GLN A 228 -6.36 6.36 13.40
C GLN A 228 -6.61 7.87 13.31
N ARG A 229 -5.70 8.70 13.83
CA ARG A 229 -5.81 10.16 13.76
C ARG A 229 -5.89 10.65 12.31
N CYS A 230 -5.10 10.05 11.42
CA CYS A 230 -5.13 10.33 9.99
C CYS A 230 -6.49 9.99 9.38
N MET A 231 -7.00 8.77 9.62
CA MET A 231 -8.30 8.36 9.10
C MET A 231 -9.43 9.25 9.61
N MET A 232 -9.42 9.58 10.90
CA MET A 232 -10.39 10.51 11.47
C MET A 232 -10.30 11.87 10.78
N SER A 233 -9.10 12.44 10.62
CA SER A 233 -8.92 13.73 9.93
C SER A 233 -9.44 13.71 8.49
N ILE A 234 -9.16 12.64 7.73
CA ILE A 234 -9.58 12.52 6.32
C ILE A 234 -11.10 12.38 6.18
N PHE A 235 -11.73 11.66 7.12
CA PHE A 235 -13.16 11.33 7.05
C PHE A 235 -14.01 12.14 8.04
N THR A 236 -13.50 13.24 8.60
CA THR A 236 -14.26 14.06 9.58
C THR A 236 -15.54 14.63 8.99
N ASP A 237 -15.51 14.97 7.70
CA ASP A 237 -16.60 15.67 7.00
C ASP A 237 -17.65 14.72 6.39
N LEU A 238 -17.53 13.41 6.63
CA LEU A 238 -18.47 12.36 6.19
C LEU A 238 -19.45 11.98 7.29
#